data_AF-A0A1F9VEZ1-F1
#
_entry.id   AF-A0A1F9VEZ1-F1
#
_cell.length_a   1.000
_cell.length_b   1.000
_cell.length_c   1.000
_cell.angle_alpha   90.00
_cell.angle_beta   90.00
_cell.angle_gamma   90.00
#
_symmetry.space_group_name_H-M   'P 1'
#
loop_
_entity.id
_entity.type
_entity.pdbx_description
1 polymer ?
#
loop_
_entity_poly.entity_id
_entity_poly.type
_entity_poly.pdbx_seq_one_letter_code
_entity_poly.pdbx_strand_id
1 'polypeptide(L)'
;FLGETPESRLPEIRALMIAAASRMAPFELVFGGVGVFESLEDPRVVWIGLDQGAAEMEKLAGLLGRDEPRPFSPHLTLGRRRREPAPNGFLAALRAEPALALRRPVDRIILYASRPAPFGHAYEILFEAAVGG
;
A
#
# COMPACT_ATOMS: atom_id res chain seq x y z
N PHE A 1 -5.41 6.30 1.82
CA PHE A 1 -4.95 7.19 2.89
C PHE A 1 -6.03 8.20 3.12
N LEU A 2 -6.45 8.40 4.37
CA LEU A 2 -7.60 9.25 4.73
C LEU A 2 -7.18 10.61 5.31
N GLY A 3 -5.88 10.87 5.48
CA GLY A 3 -5.39 12.12 6.07
C GLY A 3 -5.77 12.28 7.54
N GLU A 4 -5.77 13.52 8.01
CA GLU A 4 -6.34 13.87 9.32
C GLU A 4 -7.86 13.67 9.26
N THR A 5 -8.35 12.69 10.02
CA THR A 5 -9.74 12.27 10.01
C THR A 5 -10.32 12.38 11.42
N PRO A 6 -11.43 13.12 11.63
CA PRO A 6 -12.10 13.17 12.92
C PRO A 6 -12.63 11.79 13.35
N GLU A 7 -12.53 11.48 14.65
CA GLU A 7 -13.01 10.19 15.19
C GLU A 7 -14.50 9.94 14.94
N SER A 8 -15.31 11.01 14.81
CA SER A 8 -16.72 10.93 14.47
C SER A 8 -17.01 10.27 13.11
N ARG A 9 -16.02 10.20 12.22
CA ARG A 9 -16.14 9.50 10.92
C ARG A 9 -15.82 8.01 10.99
N LEU A 10 -15.25 7.51 12.08
CA LEU A 10 -14.87 6.11 12.20
C LEU A 10 -16.04 5.12 11.99
N PRO A 11 -17.27 5.37 12.48
CA PRO A 11 -18.41 4.51 12.21
C PRO A 11 -18.75 4.42 10.71
N GLU A 12 -18.69 5.53 9.99
CA GLU A 12 -18.91 5.60 8.54
C GLU A 12 -17.85 4.78 7.78
N ILE A 13 -16.57 5.00 8.11
CA ILE A 13 -15.43 4.29 7.50
C ILE A 13 -15.54 2.79 7.75
N ARG A 14 -15.91 2.39 8.98
CA ARG A 14 -16.13 0.99 9.34
C ARG A 14 -17.22 0.35 8.48
N ALA A 15 -18.36 1.01 8.32
CA ALA A 15 -19.46 0.52 7.50
C ALA A 15 -19.03 0.37 6.03
N LEU A 16 -18.30 1.35 5.50
CA LEU A 16 -17.76 1.30 4.14
C LEU A 16 -16.76 0.16 3.95
N MET A 17 -15.86 -0.07 4.91
CA MET A 17 -14.92 -1.18 4.88
C MET A 17 -15.63 -2.54 4.87
N ILE A 18 -16.66 -2.72 5.69
CA ILE A 18 -17.45 -3.97 5.71
C ILE A 18 -18.13 -4.18 4.34
N ALA A 19 -18.77 -3.14 3.81
CA ALA A 19 -19.45 -3.22 2.51
C ALA A 19 -18.48 -3.46 1.33
N ALA A 20 -17.26 -2.93 1.41
CA ALA A 20 -16.22 -3.19 0.42
C ALA A 20 -15.71 -4.63 0.53
N ALA A 21 -15.47 -5.11 1.76
CA ALA A 21 -14.94 -6.45 2.02
C ALA A 21 -15.89 -7.56 1.54
N SER A 22 -17.20 -7.40 1.73
CA SER A 22 -18.22 -8.36 1.29
C SER A 22 -18.38 -8.43 -0.25
N ARG A 23 -17.91 -7.41 -0.97
CA ARG A 23 -17.93 -7.35 -2.45
C ARG A 23 -16.65 -7.92 -3.09
N MET A 24 -15.74 -8.42 -2.26
CA MET A 24 -14.47 -9.01 -2.66
C MET A 24 -14.47 -10.50 -2.31
N ALA A 25 -14.06 -11.34 -3.25
CA ALA A 25 -13.65 -12.70 -2.93
C ALA A 25 -12.21 -12.68 -2.38
N PRO A 26 -11.81 -13.64 -1.52
CA PRO A 26 -10.41 -13.80 -1.14
C PRO A 26 -9.53 -13.92 -2.39
N PHE A 27 -8.38 -13.25 -2.37
CA PHE A 27 -7.44 -13.21 -3.49
C PHE A 27 -6.00 -13.30 -3.00
N GLU A 28 -5.06 -13.54 -3.92
CA GLU A 28 -3.63 -13.63 -3.61
C GLU A 28 -2.88 -12.45 -4.22
N LEU A 29 -1.99 -11.85 -3.44
CA LEU A 29 -0.97 -10.92 -3.92
C LEU A 29 0.28 -11.72 -4.28
N VAL A 30 0.80 -11.52 -5.49
CA VAL A 30 2.13 -11.97 -5.86
C VAL A 30 2.96 -10.73 -6.11
N PHE A 31 3.98 -10.54 -5.27
CA PHE A 31 4.92 -9.43 -5.41
C PHE A 31 5.86 -9.71 -6.59
N GLY A 32 6.23 -8.64 -7.28
CA GLY A 32 6.97 -8.73 -8.54
C GLY A 32 8.20 -7.85 -8.59
N GLY A 33 8.37 -7.17 -9.72
CA GLY A 33 9.49 -6.28 -9.98
C GLY A 33 9.57 -5.07 -9.05
N VAL A 34 10.79 -4.55 -8.91
CA VAL A 34 11.07 -3.33 -8.15
C VAL A 34 10.90 -2.10 -9.03
N GLY A 35 10.33 -1.04 -8.48
CA GLY A 35 10.20 0.26 -9.11
C GLY A 35 10.61 1.40 -8.20
N VAL A 36 10.58 2.61 -8.76
CA VAL A 36 10.86 3.86 -8.05
C VAL A 36 9.83 4.93 -8.39
N PHE A 37 9.58 5.86 -7.46
CA PHE A 37 8.82 7.09 -7.76
C PHE A 37 9.73 8.31 -7.88
N GLU A 38 9.18 9.35 -8.52
CA GLU A 38 9.84 10.60 -8.97
C GLU A 38 10.72 10.44 -10.22
N SER A 39 11.95 9.92 -10.10
CA SER A 39 12.76 9.59 -11.27
C SER A 39 13.79 8.51 -10.96
N LEU A 40 14.34 7.91 -12.01
CA LEU A 40 15.46 6.98 -11.90
C LEU A 40 16.75 7.71 -11.50
N GLU A 41 16.91 8.96 -11.92
CA GLU A 41 18.08 9.77 -11.59
C GLU A 41 18.08 10.22 -10.12
N ASP A 42 16.88 10.34 -9.52
CA ASP A 42 16.70 10.72 -8.11
C ASP A 42 15.56 9.93 -7.43
N PRO A 43 15.75 8.62 -7.16
CA PRO A 43 14.68 7.78 -6.62
C PRO A 43 14.42 8.11 -5.16
N ARG A 44 13.32 8.82 -4.88
CA ARG A 44 12.93 9.16 -3.49
C ARG A 44 12.24 8.03 -2.77
N VAL A 45 11.53 7.18 -3.50
CA VAL A 45 10.79 6.04 -2.96
C VAL A 45 11.13 4.82 -3.79
N VAL A 46 11.56 3.75 -3.12
CA VAL A 46 11.76 2.43 -3.70
C VAL A 46 10.62 1.53 -3.25
N TRP A 47 10.03 0.78 -4.18
CA TRP A 47 8.87 -0.05 -3.92
C TRP A 47 8.87 -1.34 -4.74
N ILE A 48 8.14 -2.36 -4.28
CA ILE A 48 7.86 -3.58 -5.03
C ILE A 48 6.43 -3.53 -5.54
N GLY A 49 6.25 -3.83 -6.83
CA GLY A 49 4.95 -3.91 -7.48
C GLY A 49 4.27 -5.27 -7.28
N LEU A 50 3.18 -5.48 -8.00
CA LEU A 50 2.44 -6.74 -8.00
C LEU A 50 2.44 -7.34 -9.40
N ASP A 51 2.77 -8.63 -9.50
CA ASP A 51 2.58 -9.44 -10.71
C ASP A 51 1.16 -10.04 -10.75
N GLN A 52 0.53 -10.24 -9.58
CA GLN A 52 -0.85 -10.71 -9.44
C GLN A 52 -1.54 -9.98 -8.27
N GLY A 53 -2.86 -9.76 -8.39
CA GLY A 53 -3.67 -9.12 -7.36
C GLY A 53 -3.84 -7.61 -7.53
N ALA A 54 -3.25 -7.02 -8.57
CA ALA A 54 -3.33 -5.58 -8.83
C ALA A 54 -4.76 -5.11 -9.14
N ALA A 55 -5.49 -5.86 -9.97
CA ALA A 55 -6.87 -5.52 -10.34
C ALA A 55 -7.83 -5.60 -9.14
N GLU A 56 -7.65 -6.60 -8.28
CA GLU A 56 -8.41 -6.75 -7.03
C GLU A 56 -8.12 -5.61 -6.06
N MET A 57 -6.86 -5.19 -5.95
CA MET A 57 -6.44 -4.04 -5.16
C MET A 57 -7.00 -2.72 -5.69
N GLU A 58 -7.02 -2.52 -7.02
CA GLU A 58 -7.64 -1.35 -7.67
C GLU A 58 -9.16 -1.32 -7.47
N LYS A 59 -9.83 -2.47 -7.64
CA LYS A 59 -11.26 -2.61 -7.35
C LYS A 59 -11.55 -2.25 -5.90
N LEU A 60 -10.79 -2.80 -4.96
CA LEU A 60 -10.96 -2.53 -3.54
C LEU A 60 -10.74 -1.04 -3.22
N ALA A 61 -9.71 -0.43 -3.79
CA ALA A 61 -9.45 1.00 -3.66
C ALA A 61 -10.61 1.86 -4.19
N GLY A 62 -11.25 1.45 -5.29
CA GLY A 62 -12.44 2.11 -5.83
C GLY A 62 -13.66 1.96 -4.90
N LEU A 63 -13.86 0.79 -4.30
CA LEU A 63 -14.96 0.53 -3.36
C LEU A 63 -14.84 1.35 -2.07
N LEU A 64 -13.62 1.54 -1.57
CA LEU A 64 -13.35 2.30 -0.34
C LEU A 64 -13.37 3.82 -0.55
N GLY A 65 -13.36 4.29 -1.81
CA GLY A 65 -13.22 5.71 -2.12
C GLY A 65 -11.81 6.24 -1.83
N ARG A 66 -11.34 7.16 -2.67
CA ARG A 66 -10.03 7.82 -2.49
C ARG A 66 -10.18 9.30 -2.77
N ASP A 67 -9.68 10.11 -1.83
CA ASP A 67 -9.55 11.56 -1.99
C ASP A 67 -8.27 11.95 -2.76
N GLU A 68 -7.60 10.99 -3.41
CA GLU A 68 -6.37 11.19 -4.16
C GLU A 68 -6.67 11.15 -5.67
N PRO A 69 -6.42 12.26 -6.41
CA PRO A 69 -6.70 12.31 -7.85
C PRO A 69 -5.81 11.41 -8.68
N ARG A 70 -4.63 11.02 -8.17
CA ARG A 70 -3.73 10.12 -8.89
C ARG A 70 -4.27 8.69 -8.93
N PRO A 71 -4.11 7.99 -10.07
CA PRO A 71 -4.45 6.57 -10.19
C PRO A 71 -3.89 5.75 -9.03
N PHE A 72 -4.65 4.77 -8.58
CA PHE A 72 -4.16 3.86 -7.56
C PHE A 72 -3.10 2.97 -8.20
N SER A 73 -1.89 2.98 -7.63
CA SER A 73 -0.81 2.09 -8.04
C SER A 73 -0.51 1.21 -6.83
N PRO A 74 -0.98 -0.05 -6.79
CA PRO A 74 -0.74 -0.92 -5.66
C PRO A 74 0.74 -1.31 -5.61
N HIS A 75 1.40 -1.01 -4.49
CA HIS A 75 2.81 -1.28 -4.28
C HIS A 75 3.11 -1.42 -2.79
N LEU A 76 4.22 -2.10 -2.48
CA LEU A 76 4.82 -2.10 -1.15
C LEU A 76 6.03 -1.17 -1.14
N THR A 77 5.96 -0.08 -0.40
CA THR A 77 7.14 0.79 -0.19
C THR A 77 8.17 0.03 0.64
N LEU A 78 9.38 -0.15 0.10
CA LEU A 78 10.51 -0.77 0.82
C LEU A 78 11.31 0.25 1.61
N GLY A 79 11.46 1.45 1.05
CA GLY A 79 12.31 2.46 1.63
C GLY A 79 12.11 3.83 0.99
N ARG A 80 12.47 4.85 1.74
CA ARG A 80 12.49 6.24 1.29
C ARG A 80 13.88 6.80 1.49
N ARG A 81 14.46 7.36 0.44
CA ARG A 81 15.80 7.95 0.51
C ARG A 81 15.70 9.34 1.12
N ARG A 82 16.60 9.65 2.08
CA ARG A 82 16.77 11.00 2.62
C ARG A 82 17.83 11.72 1.79
N ARG A 83 17.55 12.97 1.39
CA ARG A 83 18.34 14.06 0.73
C ARG A 83 19.67 13.80 -0.02
N GLU A 84 20.46 12.77 0.28
CA GLU A 84 21.73 12.45 -0.37
C GLU A 84 21.51 11.69 -1.68
N PRO A 85 22.31 11.90 -2.74
CA PRO A 85 22.20 11.16 -4.01
C PRO A 85 22.26 9.64 -3.82
N ALA A 86 21.62 8.90 -4.74
CA ALA A 86 21.72 7.45 -4.73
C ALA A 86 23.17 7.06 -5.10
N PRO A 87 23.76 6.04 -4.45
CA PRO A 87 25.08 5.55 -4.84
C PRO A 87 25.10 5.16 -6.32
N ASN A 88 26.24 5.36 -6.98
CA ASN A 88 26.42 4.91 -8.36
C ASN A 88 26.11 3.41 -8.47
N GLY A 89 25.30 3.05 -9.48
CA GLY A 89 24.90 1.66 -9.71
C GLY A 89 23.74 1.15 -8.84
N PHE A 90 23.20 1.97 -7.91
CA PHE A 90 22.08 1.55 -7.04
C PHE A 90 20.89 0.98 -7.82
N LEU A 91 20.44 1.67 -8.87
CA LEU A 91 19.35 1.18 -9.70
C LEU A 91 19.68 -0.07 -10.50
N ALA A 92 20.93 -0.19 -10.95
CA ALA A 92 21.37 -1.37 -11.69
C ALA A 92 21.36 -2.59 -10.76
N ALA A 93 21.88 -2.44 -9.53
CA ALA A 93 21.80 -3.48 -8.50
C ALA A 93 20.33 -3.83 -8.19
N LEU A 94 19.48 -2.83 -7.97
CA LEU A 94 18.07 -3.02 -7.65
C LEU A 94 17.29 -3.76 -8.75
N ARG A 95 17.64 -3.55 -10.03
CA ARG A 95 17.04 -4.26 -11.17
C ARG A 95 17.62 -5.65 -11.40
N ALA A 96 18.85 -5.87 -10.94
CA ALA A 96 19.50 -7.18 -11.00
C ALA A 96 19.00 -8.12 -9.89
N GLU A 97 18.38 -7.58 -8.85
CA GLU A 97 17.70 -8.39 -7.83
C GLU A 97 16.61 -9.25 -8.48
N PRO A 98 16.56 -10.55 -8.15
CA PRO A 98 15.52 -11.42 -8.66
C PRO A 98 14.15 -10.93 -8.19
N ALA A 99 13.12 -11.16 -9.02
CA ALA A 99 11.75 -10.89 -8.63
C ALA A 99 11.43 -11.62 -7.31
N LEU A 100 10.92 -10.88 -6.33
CA LEU A 100 10.61 -11.43 -5.03
C LEU A 100 9.39 -12.33 -5.18
N ALA A 101 9.57 -13.66 -5.17
CA ALA A 101 8.47 -14.63 -5.25
C ALA A 101 7.62 -14.72 -3.95
N LEU A 102 7.40 -13.58 -3.30
CA LEU A 102 6.57 -13.48 -2.11
C LEU A 102 5.10 -13.51 -2.52
N ARG A 103 4.37 -14.43 -1.89
CA ARG A 103 2.92 -14.57 -2.05
C ARG A 103 2.24 -14.26 -0.74
N ARG A 104 1.11 -13.57 -0.80
CA ARG A 104 0.32 -13.24 0.39
C ARG A 104 -1.18 -13.38 0.09
N PRO A 105 -1.89 -14.32 0.74
CA PRO A 105 -3.34 -14.33 0.69
C PRO A 105 -3.89 -13.08 1.39
N VAL A 106 -4.93 -12.50 0.80
CA VAL A 106 -5.67 -11.36 1.36
C VAL A 106 -7.01 -11.87 1.88
N ASP A 107 -7.13 -11.90 3.20
CA ASP A 107 -8.30 -12.35 3.93
C ASP A 107 -9.00 -11.22 4.70
N ARG A 108 -8.39 -10.03 4.78
CA ARG A 108 -8.93 -8.90 5.54
C ARG A 108 -8.43 -7.55 5.05
N ILE A 109 -9.18 -6.52 5.42
CA ILE A 109 -8.84 -5.10 5.30
C ILE A 109 -8.63 -4.56 6.72
N ILE A 110 -7.52 -3.86 6.95
CA ILE A 110 -7.18 -3.29 8.26
C ILE A 110 -7.15 -1.76 8.16
N LEU A 111 -7.86 -1.10 9.07
CA LEU A 111 -7.76 0.35 9.27
C LEU A 111 -6.68 0.65 10.30
N TYR A 112 -5.65 1.36 9.87
CA TYR A 112 -4.59 1.84 10.75
C TYR A 112 -4.75 3.33 11.04
N ALA A 113 -4.58 3.73 12.30
CA ALA A 113 -4.23 5.09 12.67
C ALA A 113 -2.70 5.23 12.69
N SER A 114 -2.20 6.30 12.09
CA SER A 114 -0.76 6.63 12.07
C SER A 114 -0.54 7.89 12.91
N ARG A 115 0.24 7.80 13.99
CA ARG A 115 0.56 8.92 14.88
C ARG A 115 2.05 9.26 14.82
N PRO A 116 2.45 10.55 14.87
CA PRO A 116 3.87 10.92 14.97
C PRO A 116 4.55 10.26 16.18
N ALA A 117 5.78 9.80 16.00
CA ALA A 117 6.61 9.21 17.04
C ALA A 117 8.08 9.65 16.87
N PRO A 118 8.93 9.59 17.91
CA PRO A 118 10.32 10.07 17.85
C PRO A 118 11.15 9.52 16.67
N PHE A 119 10.86 8.30 16.22
CA PHE A 119 11.57 7.64 15.12
C PHE A 119 10.69 7.37 13.89
N GLY A 120 9.64 8.18 13.67
CA GLY A 120 8.76 8.08 12.50
C GLY A 120 7.28 8.10 12.88
N HIS A 121 6.60 6.98 12.65
CA HIS A 121 5.18 6.84 12.96
C HIS A 121 4.91 5.57 13.77
N ALA A 122 4.04 5.70 14.77
CA ALA A 122 3.43 4.56 15.44
C ALA A 122 2.10 4.25 14.77
N TYR A 123 1.83 2.96 14.55
CA TYR A 123 0.60 2.49 13.94
C TYR A 123 -0.26 1.75 14.96
N GLU A 124 -1.55 2.06 14.97
CA GLU A 124 -2.55 1.43 15.82
C GLU A 124 -3.65 0.83 14.92
N ILE A 125 -4.04 -0.40 15.20
CA ILE A 125 -5.18 -1.03 14.51
C ILE A 125 -6.46 -0.49 15.12
N LEU A 126 -7.30 0.15 14.31
CA LEU A 126 -8.60 0.65 14.74
C LEU A 126 -9.72 -0.35 14.44
N PHE A 127 -9.64 -1.05 13.30
CA PHE A 127 -10.68 -1.94 12.83
C PHE A 127 -10.16 -2.94 11.79
N GLU A 128 -10.77 -4.13 11.73
CA GLU A 128 -10.52 -5.15 10.71
C GLU A 128 -11.86 -5.64 10.11
N ALA A 129 -11.89 -5.81 8.79
CA ALA A 129 -13.01 -6.43 8.07
C ALA A 129 -12.52 -7.65 7.28
N ALA A 130 -13.13 -8.81 7.48
CA ALA A 130 -12.80 -10.01 6.73
C ALA A 130 -13.32 -9.91 5.27
N VAL A 131 -12.49 -10.29 4.32
CA VAL A 131 -12.82 -10.35 2.89
C VAL A 131 -13.61 -11.63 2.60
N GLY A 132 -14.68 -11.52 1.82
CA GLY A 132 -15.54 -12.65 1.45
C GLY A 132 -16.53 -13.08 2.52
N GLY A 133 -16.73 -12.26 3.56
CA GLY A 133 -17.78 -12.43 4.57
C GLY A 133 -19.08 -11.72 4.23
#